data_AF-A0A293MDN9-F1
#
_entry.id   AF-A0A293MDN9-F1
#
_cell.length_a   1.000
_cell.length_b   1.000
_cell.length_c   1.000
_cell.angle_alpha   90.00
_cell.angle_beta   90.00
_cell.angle_gamma   90.00
#
_symmetry.space_group_name_H-M   'P 1'
#
loop_
_entity.id
_entity.type
_entity.pdbx_description
1 polymer ?
#
loop_
_entity_poly.entity_id
_entity_poly.type
_entity_poly.pdbx_seq_one_letter_code
_entity_poly.pdbx_strand_id
1 'polypeptide(L)'
;MLNPSYKSKSEDFKRLFKDLPETERLIVDYSCALQRDILVHGRLYVTQNFICFYANIFRWETNVVIRCRDITSMTKEKTARVIPNAVQVCTDHEKHFFTSFGARD
;
A
#
# COMPACT_ATOMS: atom_id res chain seq x y z
N MET A 1 -23.25 6.69 -5.86
CA MET A 1 -21.80 6.88 -5.64
C MET A 1 -21.08 5.87 -6.52
N LEU A 2 -20.43 6.33 -7.59
CA LEU A 2 -19.76 5.47 -8.57
C LEU A 2 -18.54 4.82 -7.90
N ASN A 3 -18.65 3.54 -7.53
CA ASN A 3 -17.47 2.75 -7.21
C ASN A 3 -16.70 2.60 -8.53
N PRO A 4 -15.45 3.09 -8.65
CA PRO A 4 -14.71 2.95 -9.89
C PRO A 4 -14.63 1.47 -10.24
N SER A 5 -14.96 1.13 -11.50
CA SER A 5 -14.78 -0.22 -12.00
C SER A 5 -13.31 -0.64 -11.80
N TYR A 6 -13.08 -1.91 -11.51
CA TYR A 6 -11.75 -2.50 -11.39
C TYR A 6 -10.80 -2.08 -12.54
N LYS A 7 -11.34 -1.92 -13.76
CA LYS A 7 -10.58 -1.42 -14.92
C LYS A 7 -9.97 -0.03 -14.68
N SER A 8 -10.74 0.92 -14.15
CA SER A 8 -10.26 2.29 -13.88
C SER A 8 -9.13 2.28 -12.85
N LYS A 9 -9.28 1.50 -11.77
CA LYS A 9 -8.25 1.38 -10.73
C LYS A 9 -6.96 0.75 -11.25
N SER A 10 -7.08 -0.27 -12.11
CA SER A 10 -5.92 -0.91 -12.73
C SER A 10 -5.20 0.04 -13.69
N GLU A 11 -5.91 0.89 -14.42
CA GLU A 11 -5.31 1.91 -15.30
C GLU A 11 -4.59 2.97 -14.47
N ASP A 12 -5.20 3.44 -13.38
CA ASP A 12 -4.57 4.40 -12.46
C ASP A 12 -3.31 3.81 -11.82
N PHE A 13 -3.35 2.55 -11.38
CA PHE A 13 -2.18 1.84 -10.88
C PHE A 13 -1.04 1.81 -11.90
N LYS A 14 -1.32 1.47 -13.17
CA LYS A 14 -0.31 1.45 -14.24
C LYS A 14 0.28 2.84 -14.52
N ARG A 15 -0.51 3.91 -14.36
CA ARG A 15 -0.02 5.29 -14.51
C ARG A 15 0.91 5.70 -13.36
N LEU A 16 0.63 5.24 -12.15
CA LEU A 16 1.40 5.54 -10.95
C LEU A 16 2.71 4.74 -10.87
N PHE A 17 2.71 3.48 -11.30
CA PHE A 17 3.85 2.57 -11.18
C PHE A 17 4.32 2.09 -12.56
N LYS A 18 4.91 3.00 -13.34
CA LYS A 18 5.38 2.74 -14.71
C LYS A 18 6.59 1.81 -14.77
N ASP A 19 7.35 1.73 -13.68
CA ASP A 19 8.57 0.93 -13.60
C ASP A 19 8.31 -0.55 -13.25
N LEU A 20 7.05 -0.92 -12.99
CA LEU A 20 6.68 -2.31 -12.75
C LEU A 20 6.52 -3.09 -14.06
N PRO A 21 6.79 -4.41 -14.07
CA PRO A 21 6.58 -5.24 -15.24
C PRO A 21 5.13 -5.15 -15.74
N GLU A 22 4.93 -5.08 -17.07
CA GLU A 22 3.58 -4.99 -17.68
C GLU A 22 2.69 -6.20 -17.36
N THR A 23 3.29 -7.31 -16.97
CA THR A 23 2.62 -8.54 -16.52
C THR A 23 1.94 -8.39 -15.17
N GLU A 24 2.32 -7.38 -14.37
CA GLU A 24 1.72 -7.14 -13.07
C GLU A 24 0.26 -6.70 -13.20
N ARG A 25 -0.60 -7.34 -12.41
CA ARG A 25 -2.03 -7.05 -12.35
C ARG A 25 -2.38 -6.63 -10.94
N LEU A 26 -3.05 -5.49 -10.82
CA LEU A 26 -3.60 -5.02 -9.56
C LEU A 26 -4.63 -6.04 -9.06
N ILE A 27 -4.41 -6.65 -7.91
CA ILE A 27 -5.37 -7.57 -7.28
C ILE A 27 -6.37 -6.77 -6.46
N VAL A 28 -5.86 -5.92 -5.58
CA VAL A 28 -6.67 -5.15 -4.63
C VAL A 28 -5.92 -3.88 -4.23
N ASP A 29 -6.68 -2.89 -3.78
CA ASP A 29 -6.17 -1.64 -3.25
C ASP A 29 -6.86 -1.27 -1.93
N TYR A 30 -6.08 -0.74 -0.99
CA TYR A 30 -6.55 -0.33 0.33
C TYR A 30 -6.15 1.10 0.63
N SER A 31 -7.11 1.91 1.12
CA SER A 31 -6.77 3.18 1.75
C SER A 31 -6.05 2.92 3.08
N CYS A 32 -4.90 3.53 3.28
CA CYS A 32 -4.11 3.41 4.51
C CYS A 32 -3.21 4.64 4.69
N ALA A 33 -2.41 4.65 5.74
CA ALA A 33 -1.32 5.60 5.93
C ALA A 33 -0.01 4.86 6.16
N LEU A 34 1.09 5.37 5.60
CA LEU A 34 2.43 4.92 5.92
C LEU A 34 2.97 5.76 7.08
N GLN A 35 3.39 5.10 8.15
CA GLN A 35 4.08 5.74 9.27
C GLN A 35 5.56 5.92 8.93
N ARG A 36 5.99 7.18 8.81
CA ARG A 36 7.40 7.60 8.82
C ARG A 36 7.60 8.57 9.99
N ASP A 37 8.33 9.67 9.80
CA ASP A 37 8.36 10.79 10.75
C ASP A 37 6.97 11.41 10.97
N ILE A 38 6.12 11.33 9.95
CA ILE A 38 4.70 11.72 9.97
C ILE A 38 3.84 10.59 9.40
N LEU A 39 2.54 10.65 9.65
CA LEU A 39 1.55 9.79 8.99
C LEU A 39 1.27 10.31 7.58
N VAL A 40 1.68 9.53 6.58
CA VAL A 40 1.45 9.86 5.18
C VAL A 40 0.23 9.09 4.67
N HIS A 41 -0.90 9.76 4.52
CA HIS A 41 -2.13 9.16 3.98
C HIS A 41 -2.00 8.87 2.48
N GLY A 42 -2.33 7.65 2.09
CA GLY A 42 -2.23 7.19 0.71
C GLY A 42 -3.04 5.93 0.43
N ARG A 43 -2.63 5.21 -0.61
CA ARG A 43 -3.21 3.92 -0.99
C ARG A 43 -2.12 2.87 -1.12
N LEU A 44 -2.40 1.70 -0.56
CA LEU A 44 -1.65 0.48 -0.80
C LEU A 44 -2.29 -0.25 -1.99
N TYR A 45 -1.48 -0.74 -2.90
CA TYR A 45 -1.84 -1.52 -4.07
C TYR A 45 -1.12 -2.86 -3.95
N VAL A 46 -1.86 -3.96 -4.07
CA VAL A 46 -1.32 -5.30 -3.99
C VAL A 46 -1.46 -5.94 -5.35
N THR A 47 -0.34 -6.41 -5.91
CA THR A 47 -0.29 -7.22 -7.12
C THR A 47 0.11 -8.65 -6.78
N GLN A 48 0.30 -9.49 -7.80
CA GLN A 48 0.75 -10.86 -7.59
C GLN A 48 2.15 -10.92 -6.98
N ASN A 49 3.06 -10.03 -7.39
CA ASN A 49 4.46 -10.08 -7.00
C ASN A 49 4.93 -8.86 -6.19
N PHE A 50 4.11 -7.83 -6.04
CA PHE A 50 4.51 -6.58 -5.38
C PHE A 50 3.43 -6.05 -4.42
N ILE A 51 3.91 -5.38 -3.38
CA ILE A 51 3.13 -4.47 -2.53
C ILE A 51 3.65 -3.06 -2.81
N CYS A 52 2.76 -2.19 -3.25
CA CYS A 52 3.11 -0.83 -3.65
C CYS A 52 2.30 0.18 -2.83
N PHE A 53 2.90 1.28 -2.42
CA PHE A 53 2.23 2.38 -1.75
C PHE A 53 2.46 3.67 -2.50
N TYR A 54 1.39 4.45 -2.68
CA TYR A 54 1.46 5.78 -3.26
C TYR A 54 0.68 6.78 -2.40
N ALA A 55 1.31 7.92 -2.15
CA ALA A 55 0.69 9.09 -1.56
C ALA A 55 1.20 10.35 -2.26
N ASN A 56 0.33 11.35 -2.37
CA ASN A 56 0.71 12.68 -2.83
C ASN A 56 0.03 13.71 -1.92
N ILE A 57 0.82 14.31 -1.04
CA ILE A 57 0.35 15.31 -0.08
C ILE A 57 1.14 16.59 -0.34
N PHE A 58 0.45 17.70 -0.61
CA PHE A 58 1.07 19.01 -0.91
C PHE A 58 2.17 18.95 -2.01
N ARG A 59 1.97 18.14 -3.07
CA ARG A 59 2.94 17.87 -4.15
C ARG A 59 4.18 17.07 -3.73
N TRP A 60 4.24 16.55 -2.51
CA TRP A 60 5.24 15.58 -2.12
C TRP A 60 4.72 14.18 -2.40
N GLU A 61 5.31 13.56 -3.42
CA GLU A 61 5.03 12.20 -3.80
C GLU A 61 5.85 11.25 -2.95
N THR A 62 5.17 10.32 -2.29
CA THR A 62 5.78 9.19 -1.61
C THR A 62 5.39 7.92 -2.35
N ASN A 63 6.38 7.24 -2.89
CA ASN A 63 6.24 5.97 -3.56
C ASN A 63 7.07 4.91 -2.82
N VAL A 64 6.48 3.75 -2.57
CA VAL A 64 7.18 2.57 -2.03
C VAL A 64 6.79 1.36 -2.86
N VAL A 65 7.77 0.56 -3.28
CA VAL A 65 7.56 -0.68 -4.03
C VAL A 65 8.35 -1.78 -3.34
N ILE A 66 7.64 -2.80 -2.88
CA ILE A 66 8.20 -3.94 -2.16
C ILE A 66 7.92 -5.19 -2.99
N ARG A 67 8.96 -5.92 -3.37
CA ARG A 67 8.79 -7.26 -3.97
C ARG A 67 8.36 -8.24 -2.89
N CYS A 68 7.31 -9.00 -3.15
CA CYS A 68 6.80 -10.00 -2.20
C CYS A 68 7.88 -11.04 -1.81
N ARG A 69 8.79 -11.36 -2.73
CA ARG A 69 9.90 -12.29 -2.48
C ARG A 69 10.94 -11.75 -1.47
N ASP A 70 11.06 -10.43 -1.36
CA ASP A 70 12.04 -9.78 -0.48
C ASP A 70 11.44 -9.54 0.92
N ILE A 71 10.18 -9.90 1.14
CA ILE A 71 9.51 -9.79 2.43
C ILE A 71 9.99 -10.92 3.34
N THR A 72 10.59 -10.55 4.46
CA THR A 72 11.08 -11.49 5.48
C THR A 72 10.02 -11.79 6.52
N SER A 73 9.14 -10.83 6.83
CA SER A 73 8.03 -11.03 7.76
C SER A 73 6.92 -10.00 7.55
N MET A 74 5.68 -10.38 7.85
CA MET A 74 4.53 -9.48 7.94
C MET A 74 3.77 -9.72 9.24
N THR A 75 3.56 -8.67 10.02
CA THR A 75 2.83 -8.76 11.29
C THR A 75 1.61 -7.84 11.29
N LYS A 76 0.51 -8.33 11.87
CA LYS A 76 -0.67 -7.50 12.15
C LYS A 76 -0.44 -6.80 13.48
N GLU A 77 -0.37 -5.48 13.44
CA GLU A 77 -0.07 -4.65 14.60
C GLU A 77 -1.35 -3.98 15.10
N LYS A 78 -1.47 -3.85 16.42
CA LYS A 78 -2.61 -3.19 17.06
C LYS A 78 -2.21 -1.79 17.47
N THR A 79 -2.73 -0.78 16.79
CA THR A 79 -2.62 0.61 17.23
C THR A 79 -3.57 0.80 18.44
N ALA A 80 -3.03 1.11 19.62
CA ALA A 80 -3.69 1.42 20.90
C ALA A 80 -5.18 1.00 21.09
N ARG A 81 -5.39 -0.08 21.86
CA ARG A 81 -6.62 -0.59 22.51
C ARG A 81 -7.98 -0.66 21.78
N VAL A 82 -8.19 -0.09 20.58
CA VAL A 82 -9.54 -0.07 19.99
C VAL A 82 -9.62 -0.49 18.51
N ILE A 83 -8.57 -0.38 17.68
CA ILE A 83 -8.68 -0.75 16.24
C ILE A 83 -7.43 -1.47 15.70
N PRO A 84 -7.52 -2.78 15.36
CA PRO A 84 -6.41 -3.57 14.80
C PRO A 84 -6.23 -3.34 13.29
N ASN A 85 -5.90 -2.11 12.88
CA ASN A 85 -5.82 -1.74 11.46
C ASN A 85 -4.41 -1.30 11.04
N ALA A 86 -3.38 -2.01 11.52
CA ALA A 86 -2.01 -1.81 11.08
C ALA A 86 -1.35 -3.13 10.64
N VAL A 87 -0.48 -3.02 9.64
CA VAL A 87 0.32 -4.10 9.07
C VAL A 87 1.74 -3.59 8.96
N GLN A 88 2.68 -4.30 9.58
CA GLN A 88 4.09 -4.08 9.38
C GLN A 88 4.61 -5.07 8.34
N VAL A 89 5.33 -4.56 7.34
CA VAL A 89 6.04 -5.33 6.33
C VAL A 89 7.53 -5.12 6.57
N CYS A 90 8.28 -6.21 6.77
CA CYS A 90 9.74 -6.16 6.90
C CYS A 90 10.38 -6.81 5.68
N THR A 91 11.43 -6.17 5.18
CA THR A 91 12.37 -6.72 4.22
C THR A 91 13.74 -6.85 4.90
N ASP A 92 14.74 -7.36 4.19
CA ASP A 92 16.13 -7.40 4.69
C ASP A 92 16.72 -6.00 4.93
N HIS A 93 16.17 -4.98 4.27
CA HIS A 93 16.72 -3.62 4.29
C HIS A 93 15.88 -2.65 5.11
N GLU A 94 14.55 -2.79 5.08
CA GLU A 94 13.64 -1.78 5.59
C GLU A 94 12.42 -2.38 6.30
N LYS A 95 11.80 -1.56 7.14
CA LYS A 95 10.53 -1.86 7.80
C LYS A 95 9.51 -0.80 7.42
N HIS A 96 8.37 -1.22 6.91
CA HIS A 96 7.27 -0.35 6.51
C HIS A 96 6.07 -0.63 7.41
N PHE A 97 5.64 0.39 8.16
CA PHE A 97 4.48 0.29 9.03
C PHE A 97 3.28 1.00 8.38
N PHE A 98 2.35 0.21 7.86
CA PHE A 98 1.11 0.71 7.29
C PHE A 98 0.01 0.66 8.36
N THR A 99 -0.75 1.73 8.51
CA THR A 99 -1.79 1.87 9.53
C THR A 99 -3.04 2.51 8.95
N SER A 100 -4.08 2.67 9.76
CA SER A 100 -5.35 3.30 9.37
C SER A 100 -6.00 2.62 8.17
N PHE A 101 -5.82 1.30 8.02
CA PHE A 101 -6.60 0.53 7.06
C PHE A 101 -8.09 0.74 7.35
N GLY A 102 -8.88 1.05 6.33
CA GLY A 102 -10.33 1.15 6.49
C GLY A 102 -10.90 -0.20 6.92
N ALA A 103 -11.78 -0.23 7.93
CA ALA A 103 -12.49 -1.44 8.30
C ALA A 103 -13.29 -1.94 7.09
N ARG A 104 -12.89 -3.07 6.53
CA ARG A 104 -13.72 -3.87 5.62
C ARG A 104 -13.57 -5.32 6.04
N ASP A 105 -14.67 -5.85 6.58
CA ASP A 105 -14.95 -7.28 6.69
C ASP A 105 -14.80 -7.99 5.34
#